data_AF-A0A353RSA5-F1
#
_entry.id   AF-A0A353RSA5-F1
#
_cell.length_a   1.000
_cell.length_b   1.000
_cell.length_c   1.000
_cell.angle_alpha   90.00
_cell.angle_beta   90.00
_cell.angle_gamma   90.00
#
_symmetry.space_group_name_H-M   'P 1'
#
loop_
_entity.id
_entity.type
_entity.pdbx_description
1 polymer ?
#
loop_
_entity_poly.entity_id
_entity_poly.type
_entity_poly.pdbx_seq_one_letter_code
_entity_poly.pdbx_strand_id
1 'polypeptide(L)'
;MPREALSTVWLLGGYFVLILLMGIFVTRIQKMRGIKSQPAILGALFWTIGMIAYAILGNNEMSDPLMFITISVIIPLIYLVMVLVALLSRKYHWKNDLDPKIALRYLAVFLVLVFVYAVGLALV
;
A
#
# COMPACT_ATOMS: atom_id res chain seq x y z
N MET A 1 -21.18 19.88 -5.14
CA MET A 1 -19.98 20.29 -4.36
C MET A 1 -19.68 19.43 -3.12
N PRO A 2 -20.61 19.06 -2.20
CA PRO A 2 -20.22 18.26 -1.01
C PRO A 2 -19.84 16.80 -1.31
N ARG A 3 -20.42 16.20 -2.37
CA ARG A 3 -20.13 14.81 -2.78
C ARG A 3 -18.68 14.58 -3.23
N GLU A 4 -18.12 15.54 -3.99
CA GLU A 4 -16.75 15.45 -4.53
C GLU A 4 -15.67 15.71 -3.47
N ALA A 5 -15.95 16.61 -2.52
CA ALA A 5 -15.08 16.81 -1.37
C ALA A 5 -15.05 15.56 -0.47
N LEU A 6 -16.20 14.92 -0.24
CA LEU A 6 -16.29 13.67 0.51
C LEU A 6 -15.60 12.50 -0.19
N SER A 7 -15.74 12.35 -1.51
CA SER A 7 -15.05 11.29 -2.26
C SER A 7 -13.53 11.48 -2.26
N THR A 8 -13.07 12.73 -2.36
CA THR A 8 -11.64 13.06 -2.33
C THR A 8 -11.03 12.79 -0.96
N VAL A 9 -11.69 13.20 0.13
CA VAL A 9 -11.21 12.90 1.50
C VAL A 9 -11.22 11.39 1.76
N TRP A 10 -12.23 10.67 1.27
CA TRP A 10 -12.31 9.22 1.40
C TRP A 10 -11.20 8.50 0.63
N LEU A 11 -10.91 8.95 -0.60
CA LEU A 11 -9.78 8.45 -1.40
C LEU A 11 -8.45 8.70 -0.69
N LEU A 12 -8.20 9.92 -0.22
CA LEU A 12 -6.94 10.31 0.41
C LEU A 12 -6.70 9.61 1.74
N GLY A 13 -7.72 9.62 2.62
CA GLY A 13 -7.66 9.00 3.93
C GLY A 13 -7.67 7.48 3.86
N GLY A 14 -8.54 6.90 3.04
CA GLY A 14 -8.60 5.46 2.81
C GLY A 14 -7.30 4.93 2.22
N TYR A 15 -6.70 5.67 1.29
CA TYR A 15 -5.41 5.32 0.71
C TYR A 15 -4.28 5.38 1.74
N PHE A 16 -4.23 6.41 2.58
CA PHE A 16 -3.23 6.51 3.65
C PHE A 16 -3.30 5.33 4.63
N VAL A 17 -4.51 4.99 5.07
CA VAL A 17 -4.74 3.85 5.98
C VAL A 17 -4.29 2.55 5.31
N LEU A 18 -4.60 2.35 4.03
CA LEU A 18 -4.18 1.19 3.27
C LEU A 18 -2.64 1.09 3.22
N ILE A 19 -1.94 2.17 2.88
CA ILE A 19 -0.47 2.20 2.85
C ILE A 19 0.11 1.81 4.20
N LEU A 20 -0.39 2.38 5.29
CA LEU A 20 0.10 2.06 6.63
C LEU A 20 -0.11 0.59 6.98
N LEU A 21 -1.30 0.07 6.73
CA LEU A 21 -1.62 -1.34 6.98
C LEU A 21 -0.73 -2.27 6.15
N MET A 22 -0.53 -1.96 4.86
CA MET A 22 0.36 -2.72 3.99
C MET A 22 1.82 -2.64 4.42
N GLY A 23 2.29 -1.45 4.84
CA GLY A 23 3.64 -1.26 5.36
C GLY A 23 3.91 -2.06 6.63
N ILE A 24 2.98 -2.04 7.59
CA ILE A 24 3.05 -2.84 8.83
C ILE A 24 3.07 -4.34 8.48
N PHE A 25 2.21 -4.74 7.55
CA PHE A 25 2.09 -6.10 7.07
C PHE A 25 3.40 -6.63 6.48
N VAL A 26 3.98 -5.90 5.51
CA VAL A 26 5.25 -6.28 4.87
C VAL A 26 6.35 -6.36 5.93
N THR A 27 6.38 -5.43 6.88
CA THR A 27 7.36 -5.43 7.98
C THR A 27 7.24 -6.70 8.83
N ARG A 28 6.02 -7.17 9.13
CA ARG A 28 5.82 -8.42 9.88
C ARG A 28 6.32 -9.65 9.13
N ILE A 29 6.00 -9.78 7.83
CA ILE A 29 6.49 -10.90 7.00
C ILE A 29 8.02 -10.88 6.92
N GLN A 30 8.61 -9.71 6.71
CA GLN A 30 10.05 -9.55 6.68
C GLN A 30 10.70 -9.92 8.02
N LYS A 31 10.10 -9.55 9.16
CA LYS A 31 10.59 -9.92 10.49
C LYS A 31 10.56 -11.44 10.72
N MET A 32 9.55 -12.14 10.22
CA MET A 32 9.47 -13.62 10.22
C MET A 32 10.58 -14.25 9.38
N ARG A 33 10.99 -13.61 8.29
CA ARG A 33 12.14 -14.00 7.44
C ARG A 33 13.50 -13.49 7.94
N GLY A 34 13.54 -12.74 9.04
CA GLY A 34 14.79 -12.12 9.54
C GLY A 34 15.31 -10.93 8.72
N ILE A 35 14.52 -10.41 7.78
CA ILE A 35 14.85 -9.25 6.96
C ILE A 35 14.60 -7.98 7.78
N LYS A 36 15.62 -7.13 7.92
CA LYS A 36 15.51 -5.81 8.58
C LYS A 36 15.26 -4.73 7.52
N SER A 37 14.00 -4.53 7.15
CA SER A 37 13.61 -3.36 6.37
C SER A 37 12.35 -2.72 6.96
N GLN A 38 12.13 -1.43 6.69
CA GLN A 38 11.06 -0.62 7.27
C GLN A 38 10.10 -0.11 6.17
N PRO A 39 9.39 -1.01 5.48
CA PRO A 39 8.54 -0.67 4.34
C PRO A 39 7.40 0.30 4.70
N ALA A 40 6.96 0.34 5.97
CA ALA A 40 5.99 1.33 6.44
C ALA A 40 6.50 2.78 6.34
N ILE A 41 7.79 3.01 6.63
CA ILE A 41 8.40 4.34 6.48
C ILE A 41 8.48 4.73 5.00
N LEU A 42 8.83 3.76 4.14
CA LEU A 42 8.87 3.97 2.70
C LEU A 42 7.50 4.40 2.16
N GLY A 43 6.41 3.73 2.58
CA GLY A 43 5.06 4.09 2.16
C GLY A 43 4.61 5.45 2.68
N ALA A 44 4.91 5.78 3.93
CA ALA A 44 4.61 7.08 4.49
C ALA A 44 5.33 8.22 3.74
N LEU A 45 6.60 8.00 3.35
CA LEU A 45 7.36 8.94 2.52
C LEU A 45 6.72 9.13 1.14
N PHE A 46 6.39 8.04 0.45
CA PHE A 46 5.74 8.12 -0.88
C PHE A 46 4.36 8.77 -0.81
N TRP A 47 3.56 8.50 0.22
CA TRP A 47 2.27 9.17 0.43
C TRP A 47 2.45 10.68 0.63
N THR A 48 3.42 11.06 1.48
CA THR A 48 3.70 12.49 1.74
C THR A 48 4.12 13.21 0.47
N ILE A 49 4.98 12.60 -0.36
CA ILE A 49 5.38 13.14 -1.66
C ILE A 49 4.15 13.27 -2.59
N GLY A 50 3.26 12.27 -2.62
CA GLY A 50 2.02 12.31 -3.40
C GLY A 50 1.08 13.44 -2.96
N MET A 51 0.94 13.67 -1.65
CA MET A 51 0.14 14.77 -1.10
C MET A 51 0.72 16.15 -1.45
N ILE A 52 2.05 16.29 -1.39
CA ILE A 52 2.73 17.53 -1.78
C ILE A 52 2.52 17.79 -3.28
N ALA A 53 2.71 16.77 -4.12
CA ALA A 53 2.47 16.88 -5.56
C ALA A 53 1.02 17.28 -5.86
N TYR A 54 0.04 16.70 -5.16
CA TYR A 54 -1.37 17.06 -5.30
C TYR A 54 -1.65 18.51 -4.89
N ALA A 55 -1.12 18.97 -3.76
CA ALA A 55 -1.30 20.35 -3.31
C ALA A 55 -0.71 21.37 -4.31
N ILE A 56 0.44 21.03 -4.92
CA ILE A 56 1.09 21.89 -5.92
C ILE A 56 0.31 21.88 -7.25
N LEU A 57 -0.14 20.71 -7.72
CA LEU A 57 -0.85 20.57 -9.00
C LEU A 57 -2.31 21.06 -8.93
N GLY A 58 -2.96 20.93 -7.77
CA GLY A 58 -4.30 21.47 -7.52
C GLY A 58 -4.38 22.99 -7.59
N ASN A 59 -3.29 23.69 -7.27
CA ASN A 59 -3.19 25.15 -7.42
C ASN A 59 -3.03 25.61 -8.89
N ASN A 60 -2.72 24.70 -9.82
CA ASN A 60 -2.45 25.03 -11.22
C ASN A 60 -3.61 24.63 -12.18
N GLU A 61 -4.79 24.27 -11.66
CA GLU A 61 -5.93 23.71 -12.44
C GLU A 61 -5.57 22.46 -13.28
N MET A 62 -4.39 21.89 -13.01
CA MET A 62 -3.76 20.80 -13.75
C MET A 62 -3.76 19.51 -12.90
N SER A 63 -4.67 19.41 -11.93
CA SER A 63 -4.83 18.23 -11.07
C SER A 63 -5.46 17.10 -11.86
N ASP A 64 -4.68 16.50 -12.75
CA ASP A 64 -5.14 15.38 -13.57
C ASP A 64 -5.39 14.17 -12.64
N PRO A 65 -6.66 13.74 -12.45
CA PRO A 65 -7.01 12.66 -11.52
C PRO A 65 -6.25 11.35 -11.81
N LEU A 66 -5.84 11.18 -13.07
CA LEU A 66 -5.00 10.07 -13.55
C LEU A 66 -3.65 9.98 -12.83
N MET A 67 -3.01 11.11 -12.53
CA MET A 67 -1.71 11.12 -11.82
C MET A 67 -1.89 10.63 -10.38
N PHE A 68 -3.02 10.98 -9.77
CA PHE A 68 -3.38 10.56 -8.42
C PHE A 68 -3.68 9.07 -8.37
N ILE A 69 -4.49 8.56 -9.30
CA ILE A 69 -4.78 7.11 -9.45
C ILE A 69 -3.49 6.31 -9.68
N THR A 70 -2.58 6.84 -10.50
CA THR A 70 -1.32 6.16 -10.82
C THR A 70 -0.43 6.00 -9.59
N ILE A 71 -0.19 7.08 -8.84
CA ILE A 71 0.55 7.02 -7.56
C ILE A 71 -0.19 6.13 -6.55
N SER A 72 -1.52 6.17 -6.59
CA SER A 72 -2.44 5.42 -5.73
C SER A 72 -2.43 3.91 -5.94
N VAL A 73 -2.02 3.44 -7.12
CA VAL A 73 -1.94 2.01 -7.46
C VAL A 73 -0.52 1.47 -7.32
N ILE A 74 0.50 2.30 -7.57
CA ILE A 74 1.91 1.88 -7.57
C ILE A 74 2.38 1.42 -6.18
N ILE A 75 2.03 2.13 -5.10
CA ILE A 75 2.52 1.77 -3.75
C ILE A 75 1.96 0.41 -3.29
N PRO A 76 0.64 0.11 -3.42
CA PRO A 76 0.11 -1.22 -3.20
C PRO A 76 0.84 -2.31 -4.01
N LEU A 77 1.18 -2.01 -5.26
CA LEU A 77 1.87 -2.94 -6.15
C LEU A 77 3.30 -3.23 -5.67
N ILE A 78 4.04 -2.21 -5.25
CA ILE A 78 5.39 -2.34 -4.69
C ILE A 78 5.35 -3.25 -3.44
N TYR A 79 4.37 -3.05 -2.56
CA TYR A 79 4.20 -3.90 -1.39
C TYR A 79 3.85 -5.35 -1.74
N LEU A 80 3.01 -5.57 -2.75
CA LEU A 80 2.74 -6.92 -3.27
C LEU A 80 4.04 -7.59 -3.74
N VAL A 81 4.85 -6.88 -4.51
CA VAL A 81 6.14 -7.39 -5.00
C VAL A 81 7.08 -7.70 -3.82
N MET A 82 7.20 -6.82 -2.83
CA MET A 82 8.02 -7.07 -1.64
C MET A 82 7.58 -8.33 -0.88
N VAL A 83 6.27 -8.55 -0.76
CA VAL A 83 5.69 -9.72 -0.10
C VAL A 83 5.97 -10.98 -0.92
N LEU A 84 5.77 -10.95 -2.24
CA LEU A 84 6.07 -12.08 -3.13
C LEU A 84 7.55 -12.45 -3.09
N VAL A 85 8.45 -11.46 -3.14
CA VAL A 85 9.89 -11.67 -2.99
C VAL A 85 10.18 -12.29 -1.62
N ALA A 86 9.59 -11.77 -0.55
CA ALA A 86 9.77 -12.35 0.78
C ALA A 86 9.23 -13.79 0.88
N LEU A 87 8.14 -14.15 0.19
CA LEU A 87 7.56 -15.49 0.21
C LEU A 87 8.31 -16.49 -0.68
N LEU A 88 8.86 -16.05 -1.80
CA LEU A 88 9.54 -16.91 -2.78
C LEU A 88 11.06 -16.97 -2.59
N SER A 89 11.63 -16.05 -1.81
CA SER A 89 13.09 -16.00 -1.60
C SER A 89 13.60 -17.25 -0.89
N ARG A 90 14.54 -17.93 -1.56
CA ARG A 90 15.34 -19.02 -0.97
C ARG A 90 16.52 -18.50 -0.14
N LYS A 91 16.85 -17.20 -0.26
CA LYS A 91 17.95 -16.55 0.46
C LYS A 91 17.67 -16.39 1.95
N TYR A 92 16.40 -16.26 2.32
CA TYR A 92 15.99 -16.03 3.70
C TYR A 92 15.20 -17.22 4.21
N HIS A 93 15.65 -17.87 5.28
CA HIS A 93 14.90 -18.96 5.90
C HIS A 93 13.82 -18.43 6.85
N TRP A 94 12.71 -19.17 6.94
CA TRP A 94 11.72 -18.95 7.99
C TRP A 94 12.33 -19.28 9.34
N LYS A 95 11.99 -18.50 10.38
CA LYS A 95 12.51 -18.73 11.72
C LYS A 95 11.85 -19.92 12.39
N ASN A 96 10.56 -20.15 12.10
CA ASN A 96 9.78 -21.26 12.62
C ASN A 96 8.99 -21.96 11.52
N ASP A 97 8.68 -23.24 11.72
CA ASP A 97 7.89 -24.06 10.79
C ASP A 97 6.43 -23.62 10.64
N LEU A 98 5.92 -22.82 11.58
CA LEU A 98 4.57 -22.24 11.54
C LEU A 98 4.50 -20.94 10.71
N ASP A 99 5.63 -20.25 10.53
CA ASP A 99 5.69 -18.95 9.85
C ASP A 99 5.16 -18.99 8.39
N PRO A 100 5.41 -20.04 7.57
CA PRO A 100 4.88 -20.11 6.21
C PRO A 100 3.34 -20.11 6.16
N LYS A 101 2.70 -20.87 7.06
CA LYS A 101 1.23 -20.97 7.13
C LYS A 101 0.63 -19.63 7.57
N ILE A 102 1.28 -18.97 8.53
CA ILE A 102 0.89 -17.65 9.01
C ILE A 102 1.05 -16.61 7.90
N ALA A 103 2.17 -16.63 7.18
CA ALA A 103 2.44 -15.72 6.06
C ALA A 103 1.44 -15.89 4.90
N LEU A 104 0.98 -17.12 4.63
CA LEU A 104 -0.06 -17.37 3.63
C LEU A 104 -1.42 -16.76 4.03
N ARG A 105 -1.83 -16.90 5.30
CA ARG A 105 -3.05 -16.26 5.82
C ARG A 105 -2.95 -14.75 5.70
N TYR A 106 -1.79 -14.22 6.04
CA TYR A 106 -1.46 -12.81 5.87
C TYR A 106 -1.57 -12.39 4.40
N LEU A 107 -1.00 -13.14 3.46
CA LEU A 107 -1.13 -12.85 2.02
C LEU A 107 -2.59 -12.83 1.57
N ALA A 108 -3.42 -13.76 2.04
CA ALA A 108 -4.84 -13.78 1.69
C ALA A 108 -5.54 -12.49 2.16
N VAL A 109 -5.33 -12.07 3.40
CA VAL A 109 -5.88 -10.80 3.93
C VAL A 109 -5.39 -9.60 3.12
N PHE A 110 -4.11 -9.59 2.74
CA PHE A 110 -3.53 -8.55 1.90
C PHE A 110 -4.21 -8.47 0.53
N LEU A 111 -4.43 -9.61 -0.13
CA LEU A 111 -5.13 -9.67 -1.42
C LEU A 111 -6.57 -9.17 -1.30
N VAL A 112 -7.28 -9.50 -0.21
CA VAL A 112 -8.62 -8.95 0.05
C VAL A 112 -8.58 -7.43 0.19
N LEU A 113 -7.63 -6.88 0.93
CA LEU A 113 -7.48 -5.42 1.08
C LEU A 113 -7.19 -4.73 -0.24
N VAL A 114 -6.28 -5.28 -1.06
CA VAL A 114 -5.99 -4.76 -2.40
C VAL A 114 -7.22 -4.85 -3.30
N PHE A 115 -7.98 -5.93 -3.23
CA PHE A 115 -9.21 -6.10 -4.00
C PHE A 115 -10.28 -5.08 -3.60
N VAL A 116 -10.56 -4.93 -2.30
CA VAL A 116 -11.51 -3.93 -1.78
C VAL A 116 -11.10 -2.52 -2.22
N TYR A 117 -9.81 -2.23 -2.17
CA TYR A 117 -9.28 -0.95 -2.62
C TYR A 117 -9.44 -0.72 -4.12
N ALA A 118 -9.11 -1.72 -4.96
CA ALA A 118 -9.29 -1.62 -6.41
C ALA A 118 -10.77 -1.45 -6.80
N VAL A 119 -11.67 -2.14 -6.10
CA VAL A 119 -13.12 -1.96 -6.27
C VAL A 119 -13.52 -0.55 -5.83
N GLY A 120 -13.02 -0.06 -4.70
CA GLY A 120 -13.26 1.31 -4.24
C GLY A 120 -12.79 2.36 -5.25
N LEU A 121 -11.62 2.18 -5.86
CA LEU A 121 -11.12 3.04 -6.94
C LEU A 121 -12.01 3.01 -8.19
N ALA A 122 -12.60 1.86 -8.53
CA ALA A 122 -13.46 1.74 -9.71
C ALA A 122 -14.88 2.32 -9.49
N LEU A 123 -15.31 2.43 -8.24
CA LEU A 123 -16.64 2.92 -7.87
C LEU A 123 -16.69 4.43 -7.59
N VAL A 124 -15.53 5.07 -7.44
CA VAL A 124 -15.38 6.52 -7.27
C VAL A 124 -15.08 7.17 -8.61
#